data_AF-A0AAJ1FL00-F1
#
_entry.id   AF-A0AAJ1FL00-F1
#
_cell.length_a   1.000
_cell.length_b   1.000
_cell.length_c   1.000
_cell.angle_alpha   90.00
_cell.angle_beta   90.00
_cell.angle_gamma   90.00
#
_symmetry.space_group_name_H-M   'P 1'
#
loop_
_entity.id
_entity.type
_entity.pdbx_description
1 polymer ?
#
loop_
_entity_poly.entity_id
_entity_poly.type
_entity_poly.pdbx_seq_one_letter_code
_entity_poly.pdbx_strand_id
1 'polypeptide(L)'
;MNKEEQNLKDEVKNKVKEIVENLIDNHFEKVLLYEYFKIAEEYINNKPYNLENHLTMIGFAIETNRICNSIKDEKLRIEMEEKGQMIWDRWYEKINNVVDDFDLVKNIKKSIEEKSRN
;
A
#
# COMPACT_ATOMS: atom_id res chain seq x y z
N MET A 1 7.36 52.13 -6.44
CA MET A 1 7.90 50.93 -5.78
C MET A 1 9.36 50.85 -6.15
N ASN A 2 10.27 50.78 -5.18
CA ASN A 2 11.71 50.71 -5.48
C ASN A 2 12.07 49.27 -5.93
N LYS A 3 13.20 49.09 -6.64
CA LYS A 3 13.62 47.77 -7.19
C LYS A 3 13.84 46.70 -6.10
N GLU A 4 14.35 47.11 -4.94
CA GLU A 4 14.58 46.27 -3.76
C GLU A 4 13.25 45.77 -3.17
N GLU A 5 12.27 46.65 -3.07
CA GLU A 5 10.92 46.38 -2.58
C GLU A 5 10.17 45.42 -3.52
N GLN A 6 10.40 45.53 -4.83
CA GLN A 6 9.88 44.60 -5.84
C GLN A 6 10.51 43.21 -5.70
N ASN A 7 11.84 43.13 -5.55
CA ASN A 7 12.57 41.87 -5.41
C ASN A 7 12.15 41.10 -4.15
N LEU A 8 12.01 41.80 -3.01
CA LEU A 8 11.51 41.21 -1.76
C LEU A 8 10.10 40.62 -1.93
N LYS A 9 9.23 41.33 -2.66
CA LYS A 9 7.85 40.89 -2.90
C LYS A 9 7.80 39.64 -3.78
N ASP A 10 8.66 39.57 -4.79
CA ASP A 10 8.77 38.40 -5.68
C ASP A 10 9.37 37.19 -4.95
N GLU A 11 10.35 37.39 -4.08
CA GLU A 11 10.93 36.32 -3.25
C GLU A 11 9.89 35.72 -2.28
N VAL A 12 9.14 36.57 -1.58
CA VAL A 12 8.05 36.12 -0.69
C VAL A 12 6.98 35.37 -1.47
N LYS A 13 6.60 35.86 -2.65
CA LYS A 13 5.60 35.20 -3.51
C LYS A 13 6.06 33.81 -3.95
N ASN A 14 7.33 33.66 -4.33
CA ASN A 14 7.90 32.38 -4.73
C ASN A 14 7.95 31.39 -3.56
N LYS A 15 8.38 31.83 -2.36
CA LYS A 15 8.37 30.98 -1.15
C LYS A 15 6.95 30.54 -0.76
N VAL A 16 5.98 31.45 -0.81
CA VAL A 16 4.57 31.09 -0.53
C VAL A 16 4.05 30.09 -1.55
N LYS A 17 4.40 30.26 -2.83
CA LYS A 17 4.04 29.30 -3.88
C LYS A 17 4.63 27.91 -3.62
N GLU A 18 5.93 27.82 -3.30
CA GLU A 18 6.56 26.56 -2.92
C GLU A 18 5.90 25.93 -1.69
N ILE A 19 5.57 26.71 -0.66
CA ILE A 19 4.89 26.20 0.54
C ILE A 19 3.53 25.60 0.16
N VAL A 20 2.74 26.30 -0.66
CA VAL A 20 1.43 25.83 -1.09
C VAL A 20 1.53 24.58 -1.96
N GLU A 21 2.46 24.54 -2.92
CA GLU A 21 2.70 23.37 -3.75
C GLU A 21 3.11 22.15 -2.91
N ASN A 22 4.08 22.31 -2.00
CA ASN A 22 4.46 21.22 -1.08
C ASN A 22 3.30 20.78 -0.17
N LEU A 23 2.41 21.69 0.24
CA LEU A 23 1.27 21.35 1.10
C LEU A 23 0.18 20.58 0.35
N ILE A 24 -0.07 20.96 -0.91
CA ILE A 24 -1.01 20.27 -1.81
C ILE A 24 -0.48 18.87 -2.13
N ASP A 25 0.80 18.76 -2.50
CA ASP A 25 1.42 17.48 -2.86
C ASP A 25 1.38 16.50 -1.67
N ASN A 26 1.80 16.93 -0.48
CA ASN A 26 1.75 16.10 0.73
C ASN A 26 0.31 15.64 1.08
N HIS A 27 -0.69 16.50 0.85
CA HIS A 27 -2.09 16.14 1.12
C HIS A 27 -2.62 15.16 0.07
N PHE A 28 -2.22 15.33 -1.19
CA PHE A 28 -2.63 14.46 -2.30
C PHE A 28 -2.03 13.06 -2.16
N GLU A 29 -0.72 12.95 -1.86
CA GLU A 29 -0.05 11.67 -1.60
C GLU A 29 -0.69 10.90 -0.46
N LYS A 30 -1.05 11.61 0.63
CA LYS A 30 -1.75 11.03 1.77
C LYS A 30 -3.11 10.46 1.36
N VAL A 31 -3.95 11.25 0.67
CA VAL A 31 -5.28 10.79 0.22
C VAL A 31 -5.16 9.60 -0.73
N LEU A 32 -4.21 9.64 -1.65
CA LEU A 32 -3.95 8.57 -2.60
C LEU A 32 -3.60 7.25 -1.89
N LEU A 33 -2.68 7.31 -0.91
CA LEU A 33 -2.33 6.14 -0.10
C LEU A 33 -3.52 5.59 0.69
N TYR A 34 -4.36 6.45 1.25
CA TYR A 34 -5.58 6.00 1.95
C TYR A 34 -6.54 5.24 1.04
N GLU A 35 -6.74 5.69 -0.20
CA GLU A 35 -7.57 4.97 -1.17
C GLU A 35 -6.93 3.63 -1.58
N TYR A 36 -5.61 3.60 -1.79
CA TYR A 36 -4.88 2.36 -2.03
C TYR A 36 -5.06 1.35 -0.88
N PHE A 37 -4.91 1.80 0.36
CA PHE A 37 -5.10 0.95 1.54
C PHE A 37 -6.52 0.43 1.66
N LYS A 38 -7.53 1.27 1.38
CA LYS A 38 -8.94 0.83 1.39
C LYS A 38 -9.21 -0.25 0.36
N ILE A 39 -8.63 -0.16 -0.83
CA ILE A 39 -8.76 -1.19 -1.86
C ILE A 39 -8.03 -2.47 -1.42
N ALA A 40 -6.82 -2.37 -0.88
CA ALA A 40 -6.07 -3.53 -0.41
C ALA A 40 -6.81 -4.27 0.73
N GLU A 41 -7.43 -3.53 1.65
CA GLU A 41 -8.31 -4.06 2.70
C GLU A 41 -9.50 -4.86 2.14
N GLU A 42 -10.14 -4.37 1.08
CA GLU A 42 -11.22 -5.07 0.39
C GLU A 42 -10.75 -6.43 -0.18
N TYR A 43 -9.53 -6.49 -0.71
CA TYR A 43 -8.95 -7.73 -1.23
C TYR A 43 -8.66 -8.73 -0.10
N ILE A 44 -8.14 -8.25 1.03
CA ILE A 44 -7.87 -9.10 2.20
C ILE A 44 -9.17 -9.64 2.80
N ASN A 45 -10.22 -8.83 2.90
CA ASN A 45 -11.41 -9.22 3.64
C ASN A 45 -12.44 -9.95 2.77
N ASN A 46 -12.57 -9.57 1.49
CA ASN A 46 -13.74 -9.95 0.69
C ASN A 46 -13.42 -10.74 -0.59
N LYS A 47 -12.16 -10.77 -1.05
CA LYS A 47 -11.78 -11.50 -2.28
C LYS A 47 -11.14 -12.85 -1.97
N PRO A 48 -11.48 -13.96 -2.64
CA PRO A 48 -10.75 -15.22 -2.46
C PRO A 48 -9.32 -15.09 -2.97
N TYR A 49 -8.42 -15.94 -2.48
CA TYR A 49 -7.08 -16.03 -3.05
C TYR A 49 -7.13 -16.62 -4.47
N ASN A 50 -6.50 -15.93 -5.42
CA ASN A 50 -6.18 -16.43 -6.75
C ASN A 50 -4.95 -15.68 -7.28
N LEU A 51 -4.41 -16.13 -8.41
CA LEU A 51 -3.20 -15.53 -9.00
C LEU A 51 -3.40 -14.05 -9.37
N GLU A 52 -4.55 -13.69 -9.93
CA GLU A 52 -4.88 -12.31 -10.31
C GLU A 52 -4.83 -11.38 -9.09
N ASN A 53 -5.56 -11.71 -8.03
CA ASN A 53 -5.59 -10.96 -6.78
C ASN A 53 -4.22 -10.90 -6.11
N HIS A 54 -3.43 -11.97 -6.19
CA HIS A 54 -2.07 -11.98 -5.66
C HIS A 54 -1.15 -11.00 -6.40
N LEU A 55 -1.20 -10.99 -7.73
CA LEU A 55 -0.46 -10.04 -8.55
C LEU A 55 -0.93 -8.59 -8.31
N THR A 56 -2.24 -8.38 -8.17
CA THR A 56 -2.80 -7.07 -7.80
C THR A 56 -2.25 -6.58 -6.45
N MET A 57 -2.21 -7.44 -5.43
CA MET A 57 -1.67 -7.08 -4.12
C MET A 57 -0.16 -6.81 -4.14
N ILE A 58 0.62 -7.54 -4.94
CA ILE A 58 2.03 -7.22 -5.18
C ILE A 58 2.17 -5.84 -5.84
N GLY A 59 1.34 -5.56 -6.86
CA GLY A 59 1.32 -4.26 -7.54
C GLY A 59 1.01 -3.13 -6.57
N PHE A 60 0.04 -3.33 -5.66
CA PHE A 60 -0.25 -2.37 -4.61
C PHE A 60 0.95 -2.13 -3.70
N ALA A 61 1.60 -3.18 -3.19
CA ALA A 61 2.77 -3.03 -2.32
C ALA A 61 3.91 -2.24 -3.00
N ILE A 62 4.16 -2.49 -4.28
CA ILE A 62 5.17 -1.75 -5.07
C ILE A 62 4.79 -0.27 -5.17
N GLU A 63 3.54 0.02 -5.53
CA GLU A 63 3.10 1.38 -5.78
C GLU A 63 2.99 2.21 -4.49
N THR A 64 2.50 1.63 -3.39
CA THR A 64 2.48 2.32 -2.10
C THR A 64 3.88 2.60 -1.59
N ASN A 65 4.83 1.68 -1.77
CA ASN A 65 6.24 1.94 -1.43
C ASN A 65 6.84 3.07 -2.28
N ARG A 66 6.50 3.13 -3.57
CA ARG A 66 6.94 4.22 -4.46
C ARG A 66 6.44 5.57 -3.98
N ILE A 67 5.17 5.67 -3.58
CA ILE A 67 4.56 6.91 -3.07
C ILE A 67 5.13 7.26 -1.70
N CYS A 68 5.28 6.30 -0.77
CA CYS A 68 5.89 6.56 0.53
C CYS A 68 7.31 7.15 0.40
N ASN A 69 8.09 6.66 -0.58
CA ASN A 69 9.43 7.18 -0.86
C ASN A 69 9.44 8.61 -1.42
N SER A 70 8.32 9.14 -1.95
CA SER A 70 8.24 10.54 -2.40
C SER A 70 7.83 11.52 -1.30
N ILE A 71 7.27 11.01 -0.19
CA ILE A 71 6.83 11.82 0.96
C ILE A 71 8.04 12.42 1.68
N LYS A 72 8.11 13.76 1.72
CA LYS A 72 9.18 14.50 2.43
C LYS A 72 8.97 14.56 3.95
N ASP A 73 7.73 14.53 4.41
CA ASP A 73 7.39 14.51 5.83
C ASP A 73 7.69 13.13 6.41
N GLU A 74 8.79 13.00 7.15
CA GLU A 74 9.24 11.72 7.72
C GLU A 74 8.20 11.07 8.64
N LYS A 75 7.46 11.87 9.43
CA LYS A 75 6.45 11.33 10.32
C LYS A 75 5.29 10.73 9.52
N LEU A 76 4.86 11.45 8.48
CA LEU A 76 3.81 10.95 7.58
C LEU A 76 4.28 9.70 6.83
N ARG A 77 5.51 9.70 6.32
CA ARG A 77 6.11 8.56 5.62
C ARG A 77 6.08 7.30 6.49
N ILE A 78 6.58 7.39 7.73
CA ILE A 78 6.60 6.26 8.67
C ILE A 78 5.17 5.77 8.95
N GLU A 79 4.22 6.67 9.20
CA GLU A 79 2.81 6.30 9.43
C GLU A 79 2.23 5.51 8.25
N MET A 80 2.56 5.91 7.01
CA MET A 80 2.07 5.24 5.81
C MET A 80 2.80 3.92 5.53
N GLU A 81 4.11 3.86 5.75
CA GLU A 81 4.91 2.62 5.64
C GLU A 81 4.41 1.55 6.62
N GLU A 82 4.16 1.91 7.88
CA GLU A 82 3.62 1.00 8.91
C GLU A 82 2.25 0.46 8.52
N LYS A 83 1.34 1.32 8.04
CA LYS A 83 0.01 0.90 7.56
C LYS A 83 0.11 -0.05 6.37
N GLY A 84 0.98 0.26 5.40
CA GLY A 84 1.22 -0.58 4.24
C GLY A 84 1.74 -1.97 4.64
N GLN A 85 2.69 -2.02 5.58
CA GLN A 85 3.25 -3.27 6.08
C GLN A 85 2.19 -4.13 6.79
N MET A 86 1.35 -3.53 7.64
CA MET A 86 0.26 -4.25 8.32
C MET A 86 -0.73 -4.89 7.34
N ILE A 87 -1.04 -4.22 6.24
CA ILE A 87 -1.90 -4.75 5.17
C ILE A 87 -1.20 -5.91 4.46
N TRP A 88 0.08 -5.76 4.15
CA TRP A 88 0.87 -6.80 3.50
C TRP A 88 1.00 -8.07 4.35
N ASP A 89 1.25 -7.91 5.65
CA ASP A 89 1.36 -9.04 6.59
C ASP A 89 0.06 -9.85 6.66
N ARG A 90 -1.09 -9.17 6.71
CA ARG A 90 -2.40 -9.83 6.68
C ARG A 90 -2.69 -10.53 5.36
N TRP A 91 -2.27 -9.94 4.23
CA TRP A 91 -2.37 -10.62 2.94
C TRP A 91 -1.50 -11.87 2.91
N TYR A 92 -0.28 -11.79 3.44
CA TYR A 92 0.63 -12.93 3.55
C TYR A 92 0.06 -14.05 4.43
N GLU A 93 -0.52 -13.72 5.58
CA GLU A 93 -1.22 -14.68 6.45
C GLU A 93 -2.35 -15.40 5.72
N LYS A 94 -3.16 -14.64 4.96
CA LYS A 94 -4.24 -15.21 4.13
C LYS A 94 -3.72 -16.21 3.10
N ILE A 95 -2.57 -15.95 2.48
CA ILE A 95 -1.96 -16.87 1.52
C ILE A 95 -1.53 -18.16 2.21
N ASN A 96 -0.87 -18.05 3.37
CA ASN A 96 -0.39 -19.23 4.10
C ASN A 96 -1.54 -20.15 4.50
N ASN A 97 -2.64 -19.58 5.00
CA ASN A 97 -3.83 -20.36 5.35
C ASN A 97 -4.39 -21.11 4.13
N VAL A 98 -4.40 -20.49 2.95
CA VAL A 98 -4.86 -21.14 1.71
C VAL A 98 -3.93 -22.28 1.30
N VAL A 99 -2.61 -22.10 1.42
CA VAL A 99 -1.63 -23.14 1.10
C VAL A 99 -1.76 -24.33 2.06
N ASP A 100 -1.90 -24.05 3.37
CA ASP A 100 -2.07 -25.10 4.39
C ASP A 100 -3.35 -25.91 4.17
N ASP A 101 -4.45 -25.25 3.80
CA ASP A 101 -5.71 -25.91 3.44
C ASP A 101 -5.55 -26.82 2.21
N PHE A 102 -4.80 -26.40 1.19
CA PHE A 102 -4.51 -27.22 0.01
C PHE A 102 -3.73 -28.49 0.37
N ASP A 103 -2.73 -28.39 1.23
CA ASP A 103 -1.94 -29.53 1.67
C ASP A 103 -2.75 -30.48 2.55
N LEU A 104 -3.62 -29.96 3.42
CA LEU A 104 -4.55 -30.78 4.21
C LEU A 104 -5.48 -31.60 3.31
N VAL A 105 -6.11 -30.97 2.32
CA VAL A 105 -7.00 -31.65 1.36
C VAL A 105 -6.25 -32.74 0.59
N LYS A 106 -5.01 -32.46 0.16
CA LYS A 106 -4.16 -33.43 -0.55
C LYS A 106 -3.83 -34.65 0.32
N ASN A 107 -3.52 -34.43 1.59
CA ASN A 107 -3.23 -35.50 2.54
C ASN A 107 -4.47 -36.36 2.83
N ILE A 108 -5.64 -35.75 3.03
CA ILE A 108 -6.91 -36.48 3.23
C ILE A 108 -7.22 -37.36 2.02
N LYS A 109 -7.08 -36.82 0.80
CA LYS A 109 -7.32 -37.57 -0.45
C LYS A 109 -6.42 -38.81 -0.52
N LYS A 110 -5.13 -38.66 -0.22
CA LYS A 110 -4.16 -39.76 -0.22
C LYS A 110 -4.55 -40.86 0.77
N SER A 111 -4.97 -40.50 1.99
CA SER A 111 -5.40 -41.48 3.00
C SER A 111 -6.67 -42.24 2.61
N ILE A 112 -7.61 -41.60 1.91
CA ILE A 112 -8.82 -42.28 1.38
C ILE A 112 -8.44 -43.28 0.28
N GLU A 113 -7.56 -42.88 -0.64
CA GLU A 113 -7.07 -43.77 -1.72
C GLU A 113 -6.32 -44.98 -1.16
N GLU A 114 -5.48 -44.80 -0.14
CA GLU A 114 -4.77 -45.88 0.54
C GLU A 114 -5.72 -46.85 1.25
N LYS A 115 -6.75 -46.33 1.95
CA LYS A 115 -7.77 -47.16 2.60
C LYS A 115 -8.67 -47.91 1.63
N SER A 116 -8.90 -47.37 0.44
CA SER A 116 -9.78 -47.99 -0.57
C SER A 116 -9.08 -49.07 -1.40
N ARG A 117 -7.75 -49.18 -1.29
CA ARG A 117 -6.93 -50.21 -1.97
C ARG A 117 -6.63 -51.42 -1.08
N ASN A 118 -7.00 -51.37 0.20
CA ASN A 118 -6.94 -52.47 1.17
C ASN A 118 -8.34 -53.06 1.37
#